data_AF-A0A7V5LZT3-F1
#
_entry.id   AF-A0A7V5LZT3-F1
#
_cell.length_a   1.000
_cell.length_b   1.000
_cell.length_c   1.000
_cell.angle_alpha   90.00
_cell.angle_beta   90.00
_cell.angle_gamma   90.00
#
_symmetry.space_group_name_H-M   'P 1'
#
loop_
_entity.id
_entity.type
_entity.pdbx_description
1 polymer ?
#
loop_
_entity_poly.entity_id
_entity_poly.type
_entity_poly.pdbx_seq_one_letter_code
_entity_poly.pdbx_strand_id
1 'polypeptide(L)'
;SFLGATPGCLGAFMNVSFYVHGLLSFGAIVGGMIATCGDEAFVMLALFPQRATLLFGILFVLGIFGAFLSDKIASYFNISLSESCKMQVVHEEEITFVFYPVAIKEFFLKPSFVRYLTLFFLLFFLVSLGLGYIGPSEWTWMKITTFLLLFFATFIILTAPEHYLKVHIWRHLVKRHLWRVFLWTFFALLFINIGLGFFNIESFVRGNILWVFLVSALVGFIPESGPHMVFVMMFAEGLVPFSVLLTSSIVQDGHGMLPLFSCSVKDALRVKLFNFIFGIVVGAFFLLLGF
;
A
#
# COMPACT_ATOMS: atom_id res chain seq x y z
N SER A 1 1.78 -11.38 -6.80
CA SER A 1 0.66 -11.30 -5.82
C SER A 1 1.09 -11.26 -4.37
N PHE A 2 1.88 -12.22 -3.86
CA PHE A 2 2.23 -12.25 -2.42
C PHE A 2 2.90 -10.97 -1.93
N LEU A 3 3.91 -10.47 -2.66
CA LEU A 3 4.53 -9.18 -2.35
C LEU A 3 3.54 -8.01 -2.47
N GLY A 4 2.61 -8.05 -3.41
CA GLY A 4 1.61 -6.98 -3.58
C GLY A 4 0.60 -6.91 -2.44
N ALA A 5 0.17 -8.06 -1.92
CA ALA A 5 -0.86 -8.18 -0.89
C ALA A 5 -0.41 -7.70 0.50
N THR A 6 0.88 -7.42 0.71
CA THR A 6 1.35 -6.83 1.96
C THR A 6 0.89 -5.38 2.06
N PRO A 7 0.27 -4.94 3.17
CA PRO A 7 -0.11 -3.54 3.36
C PRO A 7 1.09 -2.58 3.21
N GLY A 8 0.85 -1.42 2.61
CA GLY A 8 1.86 -0.40 2.31
C GLY A 8 2.54 -0.58 0.95
N CYS A 9 3.47 0.32 0.63
CA CYS A 9 4.14 0.34 -0.67
C CYS A 9 5.40 -0.55 -0.77
N LEU A 10 5.90 -1.13 0.32
CA LEU A 10 7.17 -1.86 0.37
C LEU A 10 7.21 -3.03 -0.62
N GLY A 11 6.17 -3.86 -0.62
CA GLY A 11 6.11 -5.04 -1.48
C GLY A 11 6.01 -4.67 -2.97
N ALA A 12 5.33 -3.58 -3.31
CA ALA A 12 5.27 -3.06 -4.67
C ALA A 12 6.65 -2.57 -5.14
N PHE A 13 7.42 -1.86 -4.30
CA PHE A 13 8.79 -1.45 -4.61
C PHE A 13 9.72 -2.64 -4.84
N MET A 14 9.61 -3.68 -3.99
CA MET A 14 10.38 -4.91 -4.14
C MET A 14 10.04 -5.64 -5.45
N ASN A 15 8.76 -5.66 -5.83
CA ASN A 15 8.30 -6.24 -7.08
C ASN A 15 8.89 -5.54 -8.31
N VAL A 16 8.92 -4.20 -8.31
CA VAL A 16 9.57 -3.42 -9.38
C VAL A 16 11.07 -3.67 -9.40
N SER A 17 11.73 -3.66 -8.24
CA SER A 17 13.16 -3.91 -8.15
C SER A 17 13.52 -5.26 -8.78
N PHE A 18 12.81 -6.33 -8.42
CA PHE A 18 13.05 -7.65 -8.98
C PHE A 18 12.74 -7.74 -10.48
N TYR A 19 11.69 -7.10 -10.96
CA TYR A 19 11.38 -7.04 -12.40
C TYR A 19 12.50 -6.34 -13.19
N VAL A 20 12.96 -5.18 -12.71
CA VAL A 20 14.03 -4.40 -13.37
C VAL A 20 15.37 -5.14 -13.38
N HIS A 21 15.61 -6.01 -12.41
CA HIS A 21 16.78 -6.90 -12.36
C HIS A 21 16.59 -8.22 -13.13
N GLY A 22 15.47 -8.40 -13.84
CA GLY A 22 15.19 -9.61 -14.63
C GLY A 22 14.86 -10.85 -13.80
N LEU A 23 14.57 -10.69 -12.50
CA LEU A 23 14.20 -11.79 -11.60
C LEU A 23 12.71 -12.15 -11.68
N LEU A 24 11.88 -11.27 -12.23
CA LEU A 24 10.44 -11.47 -12.39
C LEU A 24 10.01 -11.31 -13.84
N SER A 25 9.02 -12.11 -14.25
CA SER A 25 8.34 -11.95 -15.53
C SER A 25 7.47 -10.69 -15.58
N PHE A 26 7.04 -10.32 -16.79
CA PHE A 26 6.06 -9.24 -16.98
C PHE A 26 4.75 -9.55 -16.24
N GLY A 27 4.28 -10.78 -16.27
CA GLY A 27 3.08 -11.17 -15.55
C GLY A 27 3.25 -11.14 -14.04
N ALA A 28 4.42 -11.49 -13.52
CA ALA A 28 4.69 -11.41 -12.08
C ALA A 28 4.63 -9.96 -11.56
N ILE A 29 5.12 -8.98 -12.33
CA ILE A 29 4.96 -7.57 -11.95
C ILE A 29 3.50 -7.13 -12.02
N VAL A 30 2.79 -7.45 -13.10
CA VAL A 30 1.35 -7.17 -13.27
C VAL A 30 0.54 -7.73 -12.09
N GLY A 31 0.70 -9.01 -11.75
CA GLY A 31 -0.04 -9.64 -10.67
C GLY A 31 0.32 -9.13 -9.28
N GLY A 32 1.52 -8.58 -9.09
CA GLY A 32 1.84 -7.88 -7.85
C GLY A 32 1.24 -6.49 -7.78
N MET A 33 1.09 -5.78 -8.91
CA MET A 33 0.41 -4.49 -8.95
C MET A 33 -1.11 -4.64 -8.77
N ILE A 34 -1.74 -5.65 -9.38
CA ILE A 34 -3.17 -5.95 -9.13
C ILE A 34 -3.42 -6.28 -7.65
N ALA A 35 -2.49 -6.99 -7.01
CA ALA A 35 -2.64 -7.41 -5.63
C ALA A 35 -2.37 -6.32 -4.60
N THR A 36 -1.88 -5.13 -5.01
CA THR A 36 -1.48 -4.09 -4.07
C THR A 36 -2.59 -3.09 -3.77
N CYS A 37 -2.71 -2.72 -2.50
CA CYS A 37 -3.60 -1.68 -2.00
C CYS A 37 -2.81 -0.51 -1.41
N GLY A 38 -1.50 -0.41 -1.67
CA GLY A 38 -0.66 0.70 -1.19
C GLY A 38 -0.82 1.02 0.31
N ASP A 39 -0.74 2.31 0.65
CA ASP A 39 -0.88 2.79 2.03
C ASP A 39 -2.36 2.88 2.46
N GLU A 40 -3.31 2.96 1.52
CA GLU A 40 -4.74 2.95 1.86
C GLU A 40 -5.20 1.63 2.51
N ALA A 41 -4.45 0.54 2.33
CA ALA A 41 -4.68 -0.72 3.03
C ALA A 41 -4.81 -0.54 4.56
N PHE A 42 -4.01 0.36 5.15
CA PHE A 42 -4.10 0.65 6.59
C PHE A 42 -5.42 1.34 6.96
N VAL A 43 -5.91 2.24 6.11
CA VAL A 43 -7.17 2.94 6.31
C VAL A 43 -8.35 1.98 6.15
N MET A 44 -8.33 1.11 5.13
CA MET A 44 -9.35 0.09 4.93
C MET A 44 -9.45 -0.87 6.12
N LEU A 45 -8.31 -1.30 6.66
CA LEU A 45 -8.27 -2.15 7.85
C LEU A 45 -8.81 -1.44 9.11
N ALA A 46 -8.67 -0.12 9.19
CA ALA A 46 -9.20 0.67 10.30
C ALA A 46 -10.71 0.91 10.18
N LEU A 47 -11.22 1.21 8.99
CA LEU A 47 -12.61 1.58 8.77
C LEU A 47 -13.54 0.37 8.56
N PHE A 48 -13.09 -0.66 7.82
CA PHE A 48 -13.92 -1.80 7.44
C PHE A 48 -13.11 -3.12 7.39
N PRO A 49 -12.55 -3.60 8.51
CA PRO A 49 -11.56 -4.69 8.53
C PRO A 49 -12.00 -5.99 7.84
N GLN A 50 -13.26 -6.43 8.02
CA GLN A 50 -13.73 -7.68 7.38
C GLN A 50 -13.84 -7.55 5.86
N ARG A 51 -14.29 -6.39 5.36
CA ARG A 51 -14.40 -6.13 3.91
C ARG A 51 -13.03 -5.91 3.29
N ALA A 52 -12.10 -5.27 4.02
CA ALA A 52 -10.73 -5.06 3.60
C ALA A 52 -9.97 -6.39 3.44
N THR A 53 -10.05 -7.30 4.41
CA THR A 53 -9.39 -8.62 4.31
C THR A 53 -9.97 -9.48 3.18
N LEU A 54 -11.28 -9.42 2.97
CA LEU A 54 -11.93 -10.05 1.82
C LEU A 54 -11.41 -9.47 0.49
N LEU A 55 -11.34 -8.13 0.39
CA LEU A 55 -10.80 -7.45 -0.78
C LEU A 55 -9.36 -7.90 -1.07
N PHE A 56 -8.49 -7.91 -0.05
CA PHE A 56 -7.09 -8.35 -0.22
C PHE A 56 -6.99 -9.81 -0.67
N GLY A 57 -7.84 -10.68 -0.15
CA GLY A 57 -7.93 -12.08 -0.60
C GLY A 57 -8.34 -12.19 -2.06
N ILE A 58 -9.36 -11.43 -2.48
CA ILE A 58 -9.82 -11.38 -3.88
C ILE A 58 -8.71 -10.84 -4.78
N LEU A 59 -8.08 -9.71 -4.43
CA LEU A 59 -6.99 -9.11 -5.20
C LEU A 59 -5.77 -10.02 -5.30
N PHE A 60 -5.45 -10.79 -4.25
CA PHE A 60 -4.39 -11.78 -4.29
C PHE A 60 -4.65 -12.86 -5.35
N VAL A 61 -5.87 -13.43 -5.37
CA VAL A 61 -6.27 -14.45 -6.34
C VAL A 61 -6.34 -13.87 -7.75
N LEU A 62 -6.98 -12.70 -7.91
CA LEU A 62 -7.04 -11.99 -9.18
C LEU A 62 -5.65 -11.60 -9.68
N GLY A 63 -4.72 -11.27 -8.81
CA GLY A 63 -3.33 -11.01 -9.18
C GLY A 63 -2.63 -12.25 -9.74
N ILE A 64 -2.89 -13.45 -9.20
CA ILE A 64 -2.35 -14.71 -9.75
C ILE A 64 -2.94 -14.94 -11.15
N PHE A 65 -4.25 -14.78 -11.30
CA PHE A 65 -4.92 -14.94 -12.58
C PHE A 65 -4.47 -13.91 -13.61
N GLY A 66 -4.37 -12.64 -13.22
CA GLY A 66 -3.88 -11.54 -14.03
C GLY A 66 -2.42 -11.72 -14.45
N ALA A 67 -1.56 -12.24 -13.56
CA ALA A 67 -0.19 -12.61 -13.90
C ALA A 67 -0.13 -13.67 -15.00
N PHE A 68 -0.89 -14.75 -14.84
CA PHE A 68 -0.96 -15.82 -15.85
C PHE A 68 -1.46 -15.28 -17.20
N LEU A 69 -2.52 -14.47 -17.20
CA LEU A 69 -3.10 -13.90 -18.42
C LEU A 69 -2.13 -12.93 -19.10
N SER A 70 -1.47 -12.06 -18.34
CA SER A 70 -0.53 -11.08 -18.88
C SER A 70 0.76 -11.72 -19.40
N ASP A 71 1.29 -12.77 -18.77
CA ASP A 71 2.43 -13.53 -19.34
C ASP A 71 2.07 -14.22 -20.65
N LYS A 72 0.85 -14.76 -20.76
CA LYS A 72 0.36 -15.34 -22.02
C LYS A 72 0.21 -14.29 -23.13
N ILE A 73 -0.24 -13.09 -22.79
CA ILE A 73 -0.31 -11.97 -23.73
C ILE A 73 1.10 -11.47 -24.09
N ALA A 74 1.98 -11.33 -23.11
CA ALA A 74 3.35 -10.84 -23.32
C ALA A 74 4.17 -11.77 -24.21
N SER A 75 4.05 -13.09 -24.03
CA SER A 75 4.67 -14.08 -24.89
C SER A 75 4.11 -14.06 -26.31
N TYR A 76 2.80 -13.84 -26.48
CA TYR A 76 2.19 -13.68 -27.81
C TYR A 76 2.72 -12.44 -28.56
N PHE A 77 2.94 -11.33 -27.85
CA PHE A 77 3.46 -10.08 -28.42
C PHE A 77 5.00 -9.96 -28.40
N ASN A 78 5.73 -11.02 -27.99
CA ASN A 78 7.18 -11.02 -27.83
C ASN A 78 7.70 -9.79 -27.05
N ILE A 79 7.05 -9.45 -25.94
CA ILE A 79 7.49 -8.36 -25.09
C ILE A 79 8.79 -8.79 -24.40
N SER A 80 9.93 -8.31 -24.92
CA SER A 80 11.22 -8.48 -24.29
C SER A 80 11.31 -7.60 -23.03
N LEU A 81 11.86 -8.14 -21.94
CA LEU A 81 12.27 -7.36 -20.77
C LEU A 81 13.14 -6.20 -21.23
N SER A 82 12.76 -4.97 -20.84
CA SER A 82 13.62 -3.80 -21.02
C SER A 82 14.96 -4.06 -20.33
N GLU A 83 16.06 -4.07 -21.09
CA GLU A 83 17.40 -4.27 -20.54
C GLU A 83 17.71 -3.28 -19.42
N SER A 84 18.22 -3.84 -18.32
CA SER A 84 18.80 -3.24 -17.13
C SER A 84 18.69 -1.71 -17.01
N CYS A 85 17.74 -1.26 -16.20
CA CYS A 85 17.81 0.10 -15.67
C CYS A 85 19.04 0.19 -14.75
N LYS A 86 20.07 0.93 -15.16
CA LYS A 86 21.28 1.21 -14.34
C LYS A 86 20.98 2.21 -13.20
N MET A 87 19.85 2.07 -12.52
CA MET A 87 19.39 3.00 -11.48
C MET A 87 19.64 2.48 -10.07
N GLN A 88 20.80 1.85 -9.84
CA GLN A 88 21.30 1.63 -8.49
C GLN A 88 22.83 1.57 -8.54
N VAL A 89 23.47 2.72 -8.32
CA VAL A 89 24.81 2.73 -7.73
C VAL A 89 24.60 2.21 -6.31
N VAL A 90 24.80 0.91 -6.12
CA VAL A 90 24.98 0.38 -4.77
C VAL A 90 26.28 1.01 -4.29
N HIS A 91 26.17 1.98 -3.38
CA HIS A 91 27.35 2.43 -2.64
C HIS A 91 27.80 1.25 -1.79
N GLU A 92 28.79 0.49 -2.27
CA GLU A 92 29.41 -0.63 -1.54
C GLU A 92 29.90 -0.19 -0.15
N GLU A 93 30.13 1.10 0.05
CA GLU A 93 30.71 1.69 1.26
C GLU A 93 29.80 1.69 2.51
N GLU A 94 28.51 1.33 2.41
CA GLU A 94 27.60 1.27 3.58
C GLU A 94 26.94 -0.10 3.81
N ILE A 95 27.50 -1.19 3.28
CA ILE A 95 27.06 -2.54 3.64
C ILE A 95 27.75 -2.99 4.94
N THR A 96 27.40 -2.38 6.07
CA THR A 96 27.60 -3.02 7.38
C THR A 96 26.39 -3.89 7.69
N PHE A 97 26.22 -5.00 6.97
CA PHE A 97 25.55 -6.14 7.59
C PHE A 97 26.51 -6.66 8.64
N VAL A 98 26.09 -6.65 9.91
CA VAL A 98 26.03 -7.85 10.76
C VAL A 98 25.31 -7.45 12.05
N PHE A 99 24.25 -8.18 12.38
CA PHE A 99 23.71 -8.35 13.73
C PHE A 99 24.84 -8.91 14.62
N TYR A 100 25.75 -8.07 15.09
CA TYR A 100 26.78 -8.48 16.03
C TYR A 100 26.16 -8.42 17.44
N PRO A 101 26.01 -9.53 18.16
CA PRO A 101 25.54 -9.51 19.55
C PRO A 101 26.46 -8.68 20.46
N VAL A 102 27.70 -8.43 20.03
CA VAL A 102 28.68 -7.56 20.70
C VAL A 102 28.30 -6.07 20.61
N ALA A 103 27.65 -5.63 19.53
CA ALA A 103 27.25 -4.23 19.33
C ALA A 103 26.04 -3.80 20.18
N ILE A 104 25.24 -4.77 20.69
CA ILE A 104 24.06 -4.48 21.52
C ILE A 104 24.47 -3.69 22.77
N LYS A 105 25.57 -4.07 23.45
CA LYS A 105 26.04 -3.33 24.64
C LYS A 105 26.42 -1.88 24.32
N GLU A 106 27.12 -1.64 23.21
CA GLU A 106 27.50 -0.28 22.80
C GLU A 106 26.29 0.59 22.42
N PHE A 107 25.25 0.00 21.81
CA PHE A 107 24.02 0.71 21.50
C PHE A 107 23.22 1.12 22.74
N PHE A 108 23.29 0.35 23.83
CA PHE A 108 22.66 0.70 25.12
C PHE A 108 23.44 1.79 25.89
N LEU A 109 24.74 1.95 25.62
CA LEU A 109 25.62 2.86 26.37
C LEU A 109 25.58 4.33 25.90
N LYS A 110 25.17 4.60 24.65
CA LYS A 110 24.97 5.97 24.13
C LYS A 110 23.71 6.10 23.26
N PRO A 111 22.50 5.95 23.84
CA PRO A 111 21.27 6.06 23.06
C PRO A 111 21.01 7.52 22.67
N SER A 112 20.77 7.76 21.39
CA SER A 112 20.36 9.07 20.88
C SER A 112 18.96 9.47 21.34
N PHE A 113 18.73 10.78 21.42
CA PHE A 113 17.43 11.38 21.76
C PHE A 113 16.28 10.81 20.91
N VAL A 114 16.52 10.56 19.62
CA VAL A 114 15.53 9.97 18.71
C VAL A 114 15.11 8.59 19.19
N ARG A 115 16.04 7.72 19.62
CA ARG A 115 15.71 6.40 20.14
C ARG A 115 14.86 6.50 21.41
N TYR A 116 15.25 7.33 22.37
CA TYR A 116 14.49 7.51 23.61
C TYR A 116 13.07 8.01 23.33
N LEU A 117 12.94 9.02 22.46
CA LEU A 117 11.64 9.56 22.06
C LEU A 117 10.76 8.50 21.40
N THR A 118 11.30 7.73 20.44
CA THR A 118 10.55 6.66 19.77
C THR A 118 10.15 5.53 20.71
N LEU A 119 11.04 5.13 21.63
CA LEU A 119 10.75 4.08 22.63
C LEU A 119 9.74 4.55 23.66
N PHE A 120 9.85 5.79 24.13
CA PHE A 120 8.88 6.37 25.05
C PHE A 120 7.48 6.35 24.43
N PHE A 121 7.35 6.77 23.18
CA PHE A 121 6.08 6.75 22.47
C PHE A 121 5.55 5.32 22.30
N LEU A 122 6.37 4.37 21.83
CA LEU A 122 5.93 2.98 21.63
C LEU A 122 5.56 2.29 22.96
N LEU A 123 6.35 2.46 24.01
CA LEU A 123 6.07 1.90 25.34
C LEU A 123 4.82 2.53 25.96
N PHE A 124 4.61 3.83 25.80
CA PHE A 124 3.38 4.50 26.23
C PHE A 124 2.16 3.83 25.59
N PHE A 125 2.13 3.69 24.26
CA PHE A 125 1.02 3.02 23.56
C PHE A 125 0.87 1.55 23.97
N LEU A 126 1.98 0.81 24.13
CA LEU A 126 1.96 -0.60 24.51
C LEU A 126 1.39 -0.80 25.92
N VAL A 127 1.81 0.02 26.89
CA VAL A 127 1.30 -0.03 28.27
C VAL A 127 -0.15 0.44 28.32
N SER A 128 -0.48 1.56 27.67
CA SER A 128 -1.85 2.08 27.63
C SER A 128 -2.83 1.08 26.99
N LEU A 129 -2.41 0.35 25.95
CA LEU A 129 -3.21 -0.69 25.33
C LEU A 129 -3.31 -1.94 26.22
N GLY A 130 -2.23 -2.36 26.87
CA GLY A 130 -2.23 -3.49 27.82
C GLY A 130 -3.14 -3.25 29.03
N LEU A 131 -3.15 -2.02 29.56
CA LEU A 131 -4.01 -1.59 30.67
C LEU A 131 -5.46 -1.31 30.26
N GLY A 132 -5.76 -1.26 28.95
CA GLY A 132 -7.11 -1.03 28.44
C GLY A 132 -7.56 0.44 28.43
N TYR A 133 -6.63 1.41 28.56
CA TYR A 133 -6.94 2.83 28.35
C TYR A 133 -7.15 3.17 26.87
N ILE A 134 -6.49 2.43 25.98
CA ILE A 134 -6.54 2.62 24.52
C ILE A 134 -6.93 1.30 23.86
N GLY A 135 -7.93 1.36 22.97
CA GLY A 135 -8.45 0.20 22.24
C GLY A 135 -9.57 -0.54 22.99
N PRO A 136 -9.95 -1.74 22.54
CA PRO A 136 -11.00 -2.53 23.18
C PRO A 136 -10.68 -2.81 24.66
N SER A 137 -11.67 -2.68 25.53
CA SER A 137 -11.54 -3.01 26.96
C SER A 137 -11.14 -4.48 27.13
N GLU A 138 -11.80 -5.36 26.38
CA GLU A 138 -11.55 -6.79 26.34
C GLU A 138 -10.38 -7.18 25.44
N TRP A 139 -9.78 -8.34 25.72
CA TRP A 139 -8.75 -8.95 24.88
C TRP A 139 -9.33 -9.59 23.62
N THR A 140 -9.82 -8.75 22.71
CA THR A 140 -10.24 -9.15 21.36
C THR A 140 -9.02 -9.39 20.46
N TRP A 141 -9.20 -10.14 19.36
CA TRP A 141 -8.17 -10.35 18.33
C TRP A 141 -7.49 -9.06 17.83
N MET A 142 -8.23 -7.95 17.74
CA MET A 142 -7.67 -6.63 17.40
C MET A 142 -6.67 -6.13 18.44
N LYS A 143 -6.98 -6.29 19.74
CA LYS A 143 -6.09 -5.91 20.84
C LYS A 143 -4.84 -6.78 20.86
N ILE A 144 -5.00 -8.09 20.69
CA ILE A 144 -3.89 -9.06 20.66
C ILE A 144 -2.92 -8.75 19.51
N THR A 145 -3.44 -8.59 18.29
CA THR A 145 -2.62 -8.32 17.10
C THR A 145 -1.91 -6.97 17.20
N THR A 146 -2.61 -5.92 17.65
CA THR A 146 -2.00 -4.59 17.84
C THR A 146 -0.93 -4.62 18.94
N PHE A 147 -1.18 -5.33 20.05
CA PHE A 147 -0.20 -5.50 21.13
C PHE A 147 1.07 -6.21 20.65
N LEU A 148 0.92 -7.31 19.91
CA LEU A 148 2.05 -8.04 19.32
C LEU A 148 2.85 -7.17 18.34
N LEU A 149 2.18 -6.43 17.46
CA LEU A 149 2.84 -5.51 16.53
C LEU A 149 3.62 -4.41 17.26
N LEU A 150 3.02 -3.78 18.29
CA LEU A 150 3.70 -2.79 19.11
C LEU A 150 4.90 -3.39 19.86
N PHE A 151 4.77 -4.62 20.36
CA PHE A 151 5.84 -5.33 21.03
C PHE A 151 7.02 -5.61 20.08
N PHE A 152 6.74 -6.15 18.89
CA PHE A 152 7.76 -6.37 17.86
C PHE A 152 8.41 -5.06 17.39
N ALA A 153 7.63 -4.01 17.17
CA ALA A 153 8.15 -2.69 16.81
C ALA A 153 9.10 -2.16 17.90
N THR A 154 8.71 -2.27 19.17
CA THR A 154 9.55 -1.87 20.31
C THR A 154 10.86 -2.67 20.34
N PHE A 155 10.80 -3.98 20.12
CA PHE A 155 11.97 -4.85 20.04
C PHE A 155 12.91 -4.47 18.89
N ILE A 156 12.37 -4.16 17.71
CA ILE A 156 13.15 -3.69 16.56
C ILE A 156 13.84 -2.37 16.89
N ILE A 157 13.16 -1.40 17.49
CA ILE A 157 13.77 -0.10 17.84
C ILE A 157 14.86 -0.23 18.91
N LEU A 158 14.70 -1.18 19.85
CA LEU A 158 15.72 -1.50 20.86
C LEU A 158 17.00 -2.07 20.22
N THR A 159 16.87 -2.90 19.18
CA THR A 159 17.99 -3.63 18.57
C THR A 159 18.55 -2.96 17.31
N ALA A 160 17.82 -2.03 16.69
CA ALA A 160 18.21 -1.38 15.44
C ALA A 160 19.38 -0.38 15.62
N PRO A 161 20.31 -0.26 14.66
CA PRO A 161 21.40 0.71 14.72
C PRO A 161 20.95 2.18 14.79
N GLU A 162 21.77 3.03 15.42
CA GLU A 162 21.52 4.48 15.52
C GLU A 162 21.29 5.16 14.17
N HIS A 163 22.09 4.79 13.16
CA HIS A 163 21.98 5.32 11.81
C HIS A 163 20.60 5.03 11.20
N TYR A 164 20.10 3.80 11.39
CA TYR A 164 18.77 3.39 10.93
C TYR A 164 17.66 4.25 11.55
N LEU A 165 17.73 4.49 12.86
CA LEU A 165 16.73 5.31 13.56
C LEU A 165 16.76 6.79 13.13
N LYS A 166 17.94 7.40 13.03
CA LYS A 166 18.05 8.82 12.67
C LYS A 166 17.76 9.09 11.19
N VAL A 167 18.26 8.25 10.29
CA VAL A 167 18.14 8.48 8.84
C VAL A 167 16.84 7.87 8.29
N HIS A 168 16.61 6.57 8.51
CA HIS A 168 15.47 5.88 7.90
C HIS A 168 14.15 6.14 8.65
N ILE A 169 14.10 5.99 9.98
CA ILE A 169 12.86 6.25 10.73
C ILE A 169 12.59 7.76 10.78
N TRP A 170 13.52 8.56 11.30
CA TRP A 170 13.22 9.98 11.54
C TRP A 170 13.24 10.83 10.25
N ARG A 171 14.37 10.85 9.54
CA ARG A 171 14.55 11.77 8.39
C ARG A 171 13.75 11.33 7.15
N HIS A 172 13.59 10.03 6.93
CA HIS A 172 12.84 9.50 5.78
C HIS A 172 11.37 9.24 6.14
N LEU A 173 11.06 8.35 7.09
CA LEU A 173 9.67 7.98 7.41
C LEU A 173 8.88 9.14 8.04
N VAL A 174 9.31 9.68 9.18
CA VAL A 174 8.55 10.72 9.90
C VAL A 174 8.52 12.04 9.12
N LYS A 175 9.68 12.55 8.68
CA LYS A 175 9.74 13.88 8.05
C LYS A 175 9.24 13.93 6.61
N ARG A 176 9.40 12.88 5.79
CA ARG A 176 8.92 12.90 4.40
C ARG A 176 7.58 12.20 4.22
N HIS A 177 7.45 10.98 4.73
CA HIS A 177 6.30 10.13 4.43
C HIS A 177 5.11 10.44 5.33
N LEU A 178 5.29 10.43 6.65
CA LEU A 178 4.17 10.62 7.60
C LEU A 178 3.43 11.94 7.36
N TRP A 179 4.16 13.04 7.17
CA TRP A 179 3.56 14.35 6.91
C TRP A 179 2.78 14.39 5.58
N ARG A 180 3.33 13.78 4.53
CA ARG A 180 2.66 13.73 3.21
C ARG A 180 1.40 12.87 3.27
N VAL A 181 1.49 11.68 3.87
CA VAL A 181 0.34 10.77 4.05
C VAL A 181 -0.73 11.42 4.91
N PHE A 182 -0.34 12.08 6.01
CA PHE A 182 -1.26 12.81 6.89
C PHE A 182 -1.96 13.95 6.13
N LEU A 183 -1.20 14.85 5.49
CA LEU A 183 -1.79 15.99 4.78
C LEU A 183 -2.71 15.53 3.65
N TRP A 184 -2.27 14.57 2.84
CA TRP A 184 -3.11 14.05 1.77
C TRP A 184 -4.39 13.41 2.33
N THR A 185 -4.29 12.53 3.33
CA THR A 185 -5.46 11.87 3.93
C THR A 185 -6.41 12.91 4.53
N PHE A 186 -5.87 13.91 5.25
CA PHE A 186 -6.64 15.00 5.82
C PHE A 186 -7.37 15.81 4.74
N PHE A 187 -6.70 16.23 3.67
CA PHE A 187 -7.31 17.03 2.61
C PHE A 187 -8.26 16.22 1.73
N ALA A 188 -7.99 14.93 1.50
CA ALA A 188 -8.92 14.03 0.80
C ALA A 188 -10.21 13.87 1.60
N LEU A 189 -10.10 13.61 2.90
CA LEU A 189 -11.24 13.55 3.81
C LEU A 189 -11.99 14.88 3.87
N LEU A 190 -11.27 16.00 3.99
CA LEU A 190 -11.86 17.33 4.04
C LEU A 190 -12.60 17.66 2.74
N PHE A 191 -11.99 17.38 1.58
CA PHE A 191 -12.60 17.62 0.28
C PHE A 191 -13.88 16.81 0.09
N ILE A 192 -13.85 15.52 0.46
CA ILE A 192 -15.03 14.65 0.39
C ILE A 192 -16.12 15.15 1.34
N ASN A 193 -15.78 15.44 2.61
CA ASN A 193 -16.75 15.92 3.60
C ASN A 193 -17.38 17.26 3.19
N ILE A 194 -16.58 18.20 2.67
CA ILE A 194 -17.07 19.47 2.14
C ILE A 194 -17.92 19.22 0.89
N GLY A 195 -17.45 18.40 -0.04
CA GLY A 195 -18.15 18.07 -1.28
C GLY A 195 -19.53 17.46 -1.00
N LEU A 196 -19.62 16.55 -0.04
CA LEU A 196 -20.86 15.92 0.42
C LEU A 196 -21.80 16.91 1.12
N GLY A 197 -21.25 17.92 1.81
CA GLY A 197 -22.04 18.95 2.49
C GLY A 197 -22.66 19.99 1.56
N PHE A 198 -22.02 20.28 0.42
CA PHE A 198 -22.50 21.31 -0.54
C PHE A 198 -23.23 20.72 -1.76
N PHE A 199 -22.87 19.53 -2.21
CA PHE A 199 -23.50 18.84 -3.32
C PHE A 199 -24.24 17.60 -2.82
N ASN A 200 -25.42 17.31 -3.37
CA ASN A 200 -26.14 16.06 -3.09
C ASN A 200 -25.46 14.88 -3.83
N ILE A 201 -24.18 14.64 -3.53
CA ILE A 201 -23.33 13.63 -4.17
C ILE A 201 -23.93 12.25 -3.99
N GLU A 202 -24.60 11.97 -2.86
CA GLU A 202 -25.30 10.71 -2.63
C GLU A 202 -26.36 10.45 -3.72
N SER A 203 -27.22 11.44 -4.01
CA SER A 203 -28.22 11.32 -5.07
C SER A 203 -27.57 11.19 -6.46
N PHE A 204 -26.50 11.93 -6.72
CA PHE A 204 -25.77 11.83 -7.98
C PHE A 204 -25.13 10.44 -8.18
N VAL A 205 -24.45 9.91 -7.16
CA VAL A 205 -23.77 8.61 -7.19
C VAL A 205 -24.79 7.49 -7.38
N ARG A 206 -25.90 7.51 -6.63
CA ARG A 206 -26.97 6.50 -6.77
C ARG A 206 -27.65 6.55 -8.14
N GLY A 207 -27.81 7.74 -8.72
CA GLY A 207 -28.40 7.90 -10.06
C GLY A 207 -27.44 7.58 -11.22
N ASN A 208 -26.12 7.59 -10.98
CA ASN A 208 -25.10 7.52 -12.03
C ASN A 208 -23.98 6.51 -11.72
N ILE A 209 -24.34 5.35 -11.15
CA ILE A 209 -23.35 4.37 -10.69
C ILE A 209 -22.37 3.92 -11.78
N LEU A 210 -22.83 3.81 -13.03
CA LEU A 210 -21.99 3.48 -14.18
C LEU A 210 -20.91 4.54 -14.43
N TRP A 211 -21.25 5.83 -14.28
CA TRP A 211 -20.27 6.91 -14.40
C TRP A 211 -19.26 6.89 -13.27
N VAL A 212 -19.71 6.66 -12.04
CA VAL A 212 -18.82 6.55 -10.87
C VAL A 212 -17.85 5.38 -11.02
N PHE A 213 -18.33 4.25 -11.53
CA PHE A 213 -17.51 3.10 -11.89
C PHE A 213 -16.43 3.43 -12.95
N LEU A 214 -16.81 4.09 -14.04
CA LEU A 214 -15.85 4.47 -15.08
C LEU A 214 -14.83 5.50 -14.57
N VAL A 215 -15.27 6.47 -13.77
CA VAL A 215 -14.40 7.45 -13.13
C VAL A 215 -13.45 6.75 -12.15
N SER A 216 -13.88 5.73 -11.41
CA SER A 216 -12.99 5.00 -10.49
C SER A 216 -11.88 4.26 -11.22
N ALA A 217 -12.17 3.67 -12.38
CA ALA A 217 -11.16 3.08 -13.24
C ALA A 217 -10.20 4.16 -13.80
N LEU A 218 -10.71 5.30 -14.28
CA LEU A 218 -9.87 6.37 -14.86
C LEU A 218 -8.98 7.04 -13.81
N VAL A 219 -9.51 7.31 -12.63
CA VAL A 219 -8.77 7.93 -11.52
C VAL A 219 -7.68 6.98 -11.02
N GLY A 220 -7.94 5.67 -11.02
CA GLY A 220 -6.93 4.64 -10.74
C GLY A 220 -5.73 4.69 -11.70
N PHE A 221 -5.85 5.35 -12.86
CA PHE A 221 -4.74 5.52 -13.80
C PHE A 221 -3.62 6.42 -13.26
N ILE A 222 -3.92 7.25 -12.26
CA ILE A 222 -2.94 8.12 -11.60
C ILE A 222 -2.08 7.25 -10.65
N PRO A 223 -0.74 7.19 -10.82
CA PRO A 223 0.14 6.36 -10.01
C PRO A 223 0.42 7.01 -8.64
N GLU A 224 -0.63 7.12 -7.82
CA GLU A 224 -0.61 7.69 -6.48
C GLU A 224 -1.71 7.03 -5.64
N SER A 225 -1.45 6.74 -4.36
CA SER A 225 -2.48 6.19 -3.45
C SER A 225 -3.63 7.17 -3.20
N GLY A 226 -3.37 8.46 -3.46
CA GLY A 226 -4.27 9.51 -3.05
C GLY A 226 -5.63 9.46 -3.74
N PRO A 227 -5.69 9.55 -5.08
CA PRO A 227 -6.96 9.54 -5.79
C PRO A 227 -7.81 8.28 -5.52
N HIS A 228 -7.18 7.15 -5.22
CA HIS A 228 -7.87 5.92 -4.83
C HIS A 228 -8.58 6.04 -3.46
N MET A 229 -8.02 6.78 -2.49
CA MET A 229 -8.63 7.01 -1.18
C MET A 229 -10.04 7.62 -1.25
N VAL A 230 -10.36 8.35 -2.33
CA VAL A 230 -11.70 8.89 -2.53
C VAL A 230 -12.74 7.77 -2.57
N PHE A 231 -12.46 6.68 -3.29
CA PHE A 231 -13.36 5.54 -3.40
C PHE A 231 -13.37 4.69 -2.13
N VAL A 232 -12.25 4.60 -1.42
CA VAL A 232 -12.18 3.96 -0.09
C VAL A 232 -13.12 4.65 0.89
N MET A 233 -13.11 5.98 0.92
CA MET A 233 -13.97 6.76 1.82
C MET A 233 -15.43 6.70 1.41
N MET A 234 -15.73 6.84 0.11
CA MET A 234 -17.10 6.68 -0.39
C MET A 234 -17.66 5.28 -0.09
N PHE A 235 -16.82 4.23 -0.11
CA PHE A 235 -17.24 2.88 0.25
C PHE A 235 -17.46 2.76 1.76
N ALA A 236 -16.58 3.34 2.58
CA ALA A 236 -16.74 3.37 4.04
C ALA A 236 -18.05 4.05 4.47
N GLU A 237 -18.48 5.08 3.74
CA GLU A 237 -19.75 5.79 3.95
C GLU A 237 -20.97 5.10 3.31
N GLY A 238 -20.77 4.00 2.56
CA GLY A 238 -21.85 3.26 1.91
C GLY A 238 -22.41 3.91 0.65
N LEU A 239 -21.67 4.86 0.04
CA LEU A 239 -22.08 5.56 -1.17
C LEU A 239 -21.82 4.75 -2.44
N VAL A 240 -20.70 4.01 -2.49
CA VAL A 240 -20.33 3.19 -3.63
C VAL A 240 -20.36 1.69 -3.28
N PRO A 241 -20.73 0.83 -4.25
CA PRO A 241 -20.74 -0.62 -4.09
C PRO A 241 -19.31 -1.19 -4.09
N PHE A 242 -19.19 -2.46 -3.71
CA PHE A 242 -17.92 -3.17 -3.65
C PHE A 242 -17.26 -3.27 -5.03
N SER A 243 -18.03 -3.40 -6.12
CA SER A 243 -17.49 -3.40 -7.48
C SER A 243 -16.69 -2.14 -7.82
N VAL A 244 -17.13 -0.96 -7.39
CA VAL A 244 -16.41 0.30 -7.64
C VAL A 244 -15.09 0.34 -6.88
N LEU A 245 -15.09 -0.07 -5.61
CA LEU A 245 -13.88 -0.18 -4.78
C LEU A 245 -12.91 -1.22 -5.35
N LEU A 246 -13.41 -2.39 -5.75
CA LEU A 246 -12.62 -3.46 -6.36
C LEU A 246 -11.96 -2.97 -7.65
N THR A 247 -12.72 -2.30 -8.51
CA THR A 247 -12.23 -1.74 -9.77
C THR A 247 -11.10 -0.75 -9.52
N SER A 248 -11.31 0.25 -8.66
CA SER A 248 -10.27 1.22 -8.36
C SER A 248 -9.05 0.57 -7.68
N SER A 249 -9.23 -0.50 -6.91
CA SER A 249 -8.14 -1.22 -6.24
C SER A 249 -7.29 -2.03 -7.21
N ILE A 250 -7.90 -2.61 -8.26
CA ILE A 250 -7.17 -3.35 -9.29
C ILE A 250 -6.37 -2.39 -10.18
N VAL A 251 -6.95 -1.23 -10.50
CA VAL A 251 -6.34 -0.29 -11.46
C VAL A 251 -5.24 0.56 -10.81
N GLN A 252 -5.37 0.88 -9.52
CA GLN A 252 -4.33 1.61 -8.79
C GLN A 252 -3.13 0.67 -8.53
N ASP A 253 -1.90 1.16 -8.69
CA ASP A 253 -0.68 0.36 -8.50
C ASP A 253 0.17 0.87 -7.31
N GLY A 254 -0.42 1.75 -6.51
CA GLY A 254 0.23 2.54 -5.48
C GLY A 254 1.40 3.39 -6.00
N HIS A 255 2.23 3.85 -5.07
CA HIS A 255 3.49 4.52 -5.39
C HIS A 255 4.54 3.59 -5.99
N GLY A 256 4.32 2.27 -5.91
CA GLY A 256 5.23 1.24 -6.41
C GLY A 256 5.50 1.34 -7.91
N MET A 257 4.61 1.96 -8.68
CA MET A 257 4.78 2.16 -10.12
C MET A 257 5.78 3.27 -10.50
N LEU A 258 6.07 4.22 -9.59
CA LEU A 258 6.94 5.37 -9.89
C LEU A 258 8.37 5.00 -10.31
N PRO A 259 9.06 4.04 -9.66
CA PRO A 259 10.38 3.60 -10.11
C PRO A 259 10.32 2.88 -11.46
N LEU A 260 9.24 2.14 -11.74
CA LEU A 260 9.08 1.49 -13.05
C LEU A 260 8.91 2.54 -14.16
N PHE A 261 8.14 3.61 -13.91
CA PHE A 261 8.07 4.75 -14.83
C PHE A 261 9.43 5.38 -15.08
N SER A 262 10.27 5.48 -14.04
CA SER A 262 11.62 6.03 -14.17
C SER A 262 12.54 5.13 -14.99
N CYS A 263 12.36 3.81 -14.91
CA CYS A 263 13.21 2.82 -15.57
C CYS A 263 12.77 2.43 -16.98
N SER A 264 11.47 2.18 -17.18
CA SER A 264 10.87 1.79 -18.44
C SER A 264 9.44 2.30 -18.51
N VAL A 265 9.26 3.49 -19.10
CA VAL A 265 7.93 4.08 -19.35
C VAL A 265 7.07 3.12 -20.19
N LYS A 266 7.68 2.40 -21.14
CA LYS A 266 6.96 1.43 -21.98
C LYS A 266 6.35 0.31 -21.15
N ASP A 267 7.12 -0.28 -20.23
CA ASP A 267 6.61 -1.37 -19.40
C ASP A 267 5.63 -0.87 -18.35
N ALA A 268 5.87 0.31 -17.76
CA ALA A 268 4.93 0.95 -16.86
C ALA A 268 3.56 1.16 -17.52
N LEU A 269 3.53 1.71 -18.74
CA LEU A 269 2.29 1.91 -19.50
C LEU A 269 1.62 0.59 -19.88
N ARG A 270 2.39 -0.46 -20.21
CA ARG A 270 1.84 -1.79 -20.53
C ARG A 270 1.17 -2.42 -19.31
N VAL A 271 1.84 -2.40 -18.15
CA VAL A 271 1.25 -2.89 -16.89
C VAL A 271 -0.01 -2.09 -16.58
N LYS A 272 0.04 -0.76 -16.70
CA LYS A 272 -1.09 0.10 -16.39
C LYS A 272 -2.29 -0.15 -17.29
N LEU A 273 -2.05 -0.26 -18.59
CA LEU A 273 -3.10 -0.54 -19.56
C LEU A 273 -3.73 -1.92 -19.31
N PHE A 274 -2.91 -2.92 -18.98
CA PHE A 274 -3.43 -4.24 -18.62
C PHE A 274 -4.31 -4.16 -17.37
N ASN A 275 -3.82 -3.55 -16.28
CA ASN A 275 -4.57 -3.42 -15.03
C ASN A 275 -5.86 -2.62 -15.21
N PHE A 276 -5.84 -1.55 -16.02
CA PHE A 276 -7.02 -0.77 -16.37
C PHE A 276 -8.10 -1.62 -17.06
N ILE A 277 -7.73 -2.35 -18.12
CA ILE A 277 -8.67 -3.21 -18.85
C ILE A 277 -9.16 -4.35 -17.95
N PHE A 278 -8.24 -5.00 -17.24
CA PHE A 278 -8.55 -6.12 -16.35
C PHE A 278 -9.49 -5.68 -15.22
N GLY A 279 -9.23 -4.52 -14.61
CA GLY A 279 -10.06 -3.93 -13.56
C GLY A 279 -11.46 -3.60 -14.04
N ILE A 280 -11.61 -3.03 -15.23
CA ILE A 280 -12.94 -2.77 -15.82
C ILE A 280 -13.69 -4.07 -16.07
N VAL A 281 -13.04 -5.09 -16.64
CA VAL A 281 -13.70 -6.38 -16.95
C VAL A 281 -14.17 -7.08 -15.68
N VAL A 282 -13.28 -7.21 -14.68
CA VAL A 282 -13.62 -7.85 -13.40
C VAL A 282 -14.64 -7.01 -12.64
N GLY A 283 -14.45 -5.69 -12.59
CA GLY A 283 -15.33 -4.76 -11.92
C GLY A 283 -16.75 -4.77 -12.50
N ALA A 284 -16.86 -4.73 -13.82
CA ALA A 284 -18.16 -4.78 -14.51
C ALA A 284 -18.88 -6.10 -14.23
N PHE A 285 -18.15 -7.22 -14.18
CA PHE A 285 -18.72 -8.51 -13.78
C PHE A 285 -19.34 -8.45 -12.38
N PHE A 286 -18.64 -7.90 -11.39
CA PHE A 286 -19.18 -7.74 -10.03
C PHE A 286 -20.34 -6.74 -9.98
N LEU A 287 -20.26 -5.64 -10.74
CA LEU A 287 -21.32 -4.64 -10.81
C LEU A 287 -22.62 -5.24 -11.38
N LEU A 288 -22.53 -6.08 -12.42
CA LEU A 288 -23.68 -6.78 -13.00
C LEU A 288 -24.31 -7.80 -12.04
N LEU A 289 -23.51 -8.37 -11.13
CA LEU A 289 -24.01 -9.24 -10.06
C LEU A 289 -24.62 -8.47 -8.88
N GLY A 290 -24.59 -7.13 -8.91
CA GLY A 290 -25.16 -6.27 -7.88
C GLY A 290 -24.26 -6.10 -6.64
N PHE A 291 -22.96 -6.36 -6.77
CA PHE A 291 -21.97 -6.19 -5.70
C PHE A 291 -21.30 -4.82 -5.72
#